data_AF-A0A925NQM0-F1
#
_entry.id   AF-A0A925NQM0-F1
#
_cell.length_a   1.000
_cell.length_b   1.000
_cell.length_c   1.000
_cell.angle_alpha   90.00
_cell.angle_beta   90.00
_cell.angle_gamma   90.00
#
_symmetry.space_group_name_H-M   'P 1'
#
loop_
_entity.id
_entity.type
_entity.pdbx_description
1 polymer ?
#
loop_
_entity_poly.entity_id
_entity_poly.type
_entity_poly.pdbx_seq_one_letter_code
_entity_poly.pdbx_strand_id
1 'polypeptide(L)'
;MKTRCKRLKSSFERDISLELDHEIIVPSKERLDARLEAFKNRLLKRILDEAPTVAFRAPLRRAANEAAALVWLTPYPLLLLPVLMDEKARVACEQIARQKQINLRSQGTIEELV
;
A
#
# COMPACT_ATOMS: atom_id res chain seq x y z
N MET A 1 22.15 -1.97 51.59
CA MET A 1 22.09 -0.53 51.96
C MET A 1 20.91 0.11 51.24
N LYS A 2 19.85 0.50 51.95
CA LYS A 2 18.67 1.19 51.36
C LYS A 2 18.91 2.70 51.42
N THR A 3 19.14 3.33 50.27
CA THR A 3 19.34 4.77 50.18
C THR A 3 18.00 5.47 50.42
N ARG A 4 17.94 6.34 51.44
CA ARG A 4 16.75 7.13 51.77
C ARG A 4 16.48 8.11 50.63
N CYS A 5 15.46 7.86 49.81
CA CYS A 5 14.94 8.86 48.87
C CYS A 5 14.35 10.02 49.68
N LYS A 6 14.98 11.20 49.59
CA LYS A 6 14.44 12.43 50.18
C LYS A 6 13.14 12.76 49.46
N ARG A 7 12.06 12.93 50.22
CA ARG A 7 10.74 13.32 49.70
C ARG A 7 10.87 14.73 49.11
N LEU A 8 10.88 14.82 47.78
CA LEU A 8 10.85 16.11 47.09
C LEU A 8 9.49 16.76 47.37
N LYS A 9 9.48 18.00 47.85
CA LYS A 9 8.27 18.82 47.92
C LYS A 9 7.96 19.30 46.49
N SER A 10 7.30 18.46 45.69
CA SER A 10 6.70 18.92 44.44
C SER A 10 5.39 19.62 44.77
N SER A 11 5.37 20.94 44.69
CA SER A 11 4.12 21.67 44.50
C SER A 11 3.80 21.64 43.01
N PHE A 12 2.76 20.91 42.63
CA PHE A 12 2.09 21.20 41.37
C PHE A 12 1.33 22.50 41.60
N GLU A 13 1.76 23.59 40.97
CA GLU A 13 0.90 24.78 40.87
C GLU A 13 -0.35 24.45 40.06
N ARG A 14 -1.33 25.38 40.05
CA ARG A 14 -2.69 25.21 39.48
C ARG A 14 -2.66 24.39 38.20
N ASP A 15 -3.68 23.54 38.02
CA ASP A 15 -3.93 22.84 36.76
C ASP A 15 -3.82 23.83 35.59
N ILE A 16 -2.68 23.76 34.91
CA ILE A 16 -2.53 24.39 33.61
C ILE A 16 -3.09 23.38 32.63
N SER A 17 -4.30 23.64 32.15
CA SER A 17 -4.79 23.00 30.94
C SER A 17 -3.83 23.38 29.83
N LEU A 18 -2.90 22.46 29.52
CA LEU A 18 -2.11 22.54 28.31
C LEU A 18 -3.08 22.25 27.16
N GLU A 19 -3.75 23.29 26.67
CA GLU A 19 -4.28 23.29 25.31
C GLU A 19 -3.07 23.23 24.39
N LEU A 20 -2.65 22.00 24.13
CA LEU A 20 -1.78 21.72 23.02
C LEU A 20 -2.58 22.14 21.78
N ASP A 21 -2.23 23.28 21.20
CA ASP A 21 -2.52 23.57 19.81
C ASP A 21 -1.86 22.45 19.02
N HIS A 22 -2.58 21.35 18.80
CA HIS A 22 -2.10 20.24 17.99
C HIS A 22 -2.14 20.70 16.53
N GLU A 23 -1.29 21.66 16.18
CA GLU A 23 -0.75 21.83 14.83
C GLU A 23 0.25 20.71 14.50
N ILE A 24 0.21 19.58 15.21
CA ILE A 24 0.55 18.33 14.55
C ILE A 24 -0.50 18.19 13.46
N ILE A 25 -0.15 18.60 12.23
CA ILE A 25 -0.94 18.41 11.02
C ILE A 25 -1.01 16.91 10.78
N VAL A 26 -1.75 16.19 11.63
CA VAL A 26 -2.13 14.81 11.37
C VAL A 26 -3.17 14.93 10.27
N PRO A 27 -2.86 14.52 9.02
CA PRO A 27 -3.85 14.58 7.97
C PRO A 27 -5.06 13.76 8.42
N SER A 28 -6.26 14.33 8.26
CA SER A 28 -7.49 13.58 8.52
C SER A 28 -7.48 12.29 7.68
N LYS A 29 -8.22 11.29 8.14
CA LYS A 29 -8.31 10.01 7.42
C LYS A 29 -8.77 10.22 5.97
N GLU A 30 -9.75 11.10 5.76
CA GLU A 30 -10.27 11.44 4.43
C GLU A 30 -9.19 12.07 3.54
N ARG A 31 -8.32 12.91 4.13
CA ARG A 31 -7.20 13.51 3.41
C ARG A 31 -6.12 12.48 3.09
N LEU A 32 -5.88 11.52 3.97
CA LEU A 32 -5.01 10.38 3.69
C LEU A 32 -5.59 9.49 2.59
N ASP A 33 -6.89 9.21 2.64
CA ASP A 33 -7.62 8.44 1.62
C ASP A 33 -7.46 9.08 0.23
N ALA A 34 -7.76 10.37 0.13
CA ALA A 34 -7.62 11.11 -1.12
C ALA A 34 -6.17 11.14 -1.63
N ARG A 35 -5.19 11.32 -0.72
CA ARG A 35 -3.76 11.31 -1.10
C ARG A 35 -3.30 9.95 -1.58
N LEU A 36 -3.75 8.88 -0.92
CA LEU A 36 -3.40 7.52 -1.29
C LEU A 36 -4.00 7.14 -2.63
N GLU A 37 -5.27 7.47 -2.86
CA GLU A 37 -5.94 7.24 -4.14
C GLU A 37 -5.29 8.04 -5.28
N ALA A 38 -4.97 9.30 -5.06
CA ALA A 38 -4.23 10.11 -6.04
C ALA A 38 -2.85 9.51 -6.34
N PHE A 39 -2.15 9.02 -5.31
CA PHE A 39 -0.84 8.42 -5.46
C PHE A 39 -0.90 7.09 -6.22
N LYS A 40 -1.86 6.22 -5.88
CA LYS A 40 -2.17 4.98 -6.61
C LYS A 40 -2.43 5.27 -8.09
N ASN A 41 -3.28 6.25 -8.40
CA ASN A 41 -3.62 6.57 -9.79
C ASN A 41 -2.41 7.08 -10.58
N ARG A 42 -1.53 7.88 -9.95
CA ARG A 42 -0.29 8.33 -10.57
C ARG A 42 0.65 7.17 -10.87
N LEU A 43 0.85 6.26 -9.92
CA LEU A 43 1.69 5.08 -10.09
C LEU A 43 1.12 4.15 -11.16
N LEU A 44 -0.20 3.90 -11.12
CA LEU A 44 -0.90 3.07 -12.10
C LEU A 44 -0.72 3.62 -13.51
N LYS A 45 -0.86 4.94 -13.69
CA LYS A 45 -0.64 5.56 -15.00
C LYS A 45 0.76 5.25 -15.54
N ARG A 46 1.80 5.45 -14.73
CA ARG A 46 3.18 5.15 -15.12
C ARG A 46 3.36 3.68 -15.53
N ILE A 47 2.87 2.74 -14.72
CA ILE A 47 2.99 1.31 -15.00
C ILE A 47 2.22 0.93 -16.28
N LEU A 48 1.07 1.55 -16.53
CA LEU A 48 0.27 1.32 -17.75
C LEU A 48 0.91 1.93 -19.00
N ASP A 49 1.62 3.05 -18.86
CA ASP A 49 2.37 3.67 -19.95
C ASP A 49 3.59 2.81 -20.36
N GLU A 50 4.19 2.11 -19.38
CA GLU A 50 5.27 1.15 -19.61
C GLU A 50 4.77 -0.24 -20.10
N ALA A 51 3.45 -0.51 -20.02
CA ALA A 51 2.90 -1.83 -20.32
C ALA A 51 2.78 -2.09 -21.85
N PRO A 52 3.29 -3.22 -22.37
CA PRO A 52 3.43 -3.45 -23.80
C PRO A 52 2.11 -3.80 -24.52
N THR A 53 1.11 -4.36 -23.83
CA THR A 53 -0.16 -4.77 -24.47
C THR A 53 -1.38 -4.53 -23.60
N VAL A 54 -2.54 -4.38 -24.26
CA VAL A 54 -3.86 -4.14 -23.63
C VAL A 54 -4.24 -5.26 -22.64
N ALA A 55 -3.77 -6.50 -22.89
CA ALA A 55 -4.02 -7.65 -22.03
C ALA A 55 -3.51 -7.48 -20.59
N PHE A 56 -2.47 -6.67 -20.36
CA PHE A 56 -1.93 -6.42 -19.02
C PHE A 56 -2.70 -5.34 -18.27
N ARG A 57 -3.51 -4.51 -18.94
CA ARG A 57 -4.15 -3.34 -18.31
C ARG A 57 -5.11 -3.73 -17.19
N ALA A 58 -5.98 -4.70 -17.42
CA ALA A 58 -6.96 -5.12 -16.41
C ALA A 58 -6.28 -5.81 -15.18
N PRO A 59 -5.34 -6.76 -15.38
CA PRO A 59 -4.58 -7.33 -14.27
C PRO A 59 -3.75 -6.31 -13.48
N LEU A 60 -3.10 -5.35 -14.15
CA LEU A 60 -2.32 -4.30 -13.48
C LEU A 60 -3.21 -3.36 -12.65
N ARG A 61 -4.42 -3.03 -13.13
CA ARG A 61 -5.41 -2.29 -12.34
C ARG A 61 -5.84 -3.06 -11.09
N ARG A 62 -6.01 -4.38 -11.21
CA ARG A 62 -6.35 -5.24 -10.07
C ARG A 62 -5.20 -5.29 -9.06
N ALA A 63 -3.97 -5.48 -9.54
CA ALA A 63 -2.75 -5.45 -8.73
C ALA A 63 -2.60 -4.14 -7.95
N ALA A 64 -2.88 -3.00 -8.59
CA ALA A 64 -2.85 -1.69 -7.94
C ALA A 64 -3.89 -1.56 -6.81
N ASN A 65 -5.11 -2.07 -7.02
CA ASN A 65 -6.15 -2.06 -6.00
C ASN A 65 -5.83 -3.01 -4.84
N GLU A 66 -5.26 -4.19 -5.12
CA GLU A 66 -4.78 -5.12 -4.09
C GLU A 66 -3.67 -4.49 -3.26
N ALA A 67 -2.68 -3.85 -3.89
CA ALA A 67 -1.61 -3.14 -3.21
C ALA A 67 -2.19 -2.06 -2.28
N ALA A 68 -3.10 -1.22 -2.77
CA ALA A 68 -3.75 -0.19 -1.96
C ALA A 68 -4.51 -0.78 -0.77
N ALA A 69 -5.24 -1.88 -0.95
CA ALA A 69 -5.94 -2.55 0.13
C ALA A 69 -5.00 -3.10 1.22
N LEU A 70 -3.86 -3.67 0.83
CA LEU A 70 -2.86 -4.19 1.78
C LEU A 70 -2.15 -3.07 2.56
N VAL A 71 -1.83 -2.00 1.85
CA VAL A 71 -1.13 -0.83 2.36
C VAL A 71 -1.91 -0.16 3.50
N TRP A 72 -3.24 -0.15 3.44
CA TRP A 72 -4.11 0.37 4.50
C TRP A 72 -3.95 -0.32 5.86
N LEU A 73 -3.43 -1.54 5.88
CA LEU A 73 -3.18 -2.30 7.10
C LEU A 73 -1.84 -1.93 7.76
N THR A 74 -1.11 -0.99 7.18
CA THR A 74 0.24 -0.62 7.60
C THR A 74 0.28 0.78 8.21
N PRO A 75 1.26 1.09 9.10
CA PRO A 75 1.35 2.41 9.73
C PRO A 75 1.70 3.56 8.77
N TYR A 76 2.35 3.26 7.64
CA TYR A 76 2.87 4.26 6.70
C TYR A 76 2.44 3.97 5.26
N PRO A 77 1.14 4.09 4.95
CA PRO A 77 0.60 3.56 3.72
C PRO A 77 1.18 4.22 2.46
N LEU A 78 1.38 5.54 2.49
CA LEU A 78 1.97 6.29 1.37
C LEU A 78 3.42 5.90 1.07
N LEU A 79 4.16 5.41 2.06
CA LEU A 79 5.55 5.00 1.89
C LEU A 79 5.65 3.60 1.26
N LEU A 80 4.77 2.69 1.65
CA LEU A 80 4.81 1.29 1.22
C LEU A 80 4.13 1.06 -0.14
N LEU A 81 3.20 1.94 -0.54
CA LEU A 81 2.43 1.76 -1.77
C LEU A 81 3.28 1.52 -3.02
N PRO A 82 4.36 2.27 -3.31
CA PRO A 82 5.15 2.08 -4.53
C PRO A 82 5.75 0.67 -4.59
N VAL A 83 6.36 0.24 -3.48
CA VAL A 83 7.03 -1.06 -3.40
C VAL A 83 6.03 -2.20 -3.56
N LEU A 84 4.92 -2.15 -2.81
CA LEU A 84 3.88 -3.19 -2.90
C LEU A 84 3.22 -3.22 -4.28
N MET A 85 3.06 -2.06 -4.93
CA MET A 85 2.49 -1.98 -6.26
C MET A 85 3.43 -2.59 -7.31
N ASP A 86 4.74 -2.34 -7.24
CA ASP A 86 5.73 -2.94 -8.12
C ASP A 86 5.78 -4.48 -7.94
N GLU A 87 5.76 -4.96 -6.70
CA GLU A 87 5.71 -6.39 -6.40
C GLU A 87 4.45 -7.06 -6.98
N LYS A 88 3.28 -6.44 -6.74
CA LYS A 88 2.00 -6.95 -7.24
C LYS A 88 1.92 -6.89 -8.77
N ALA A 89 2.46 -5.86 -9.40
CA ALA A 89 2.54 -5.74 -10.85
C ALA A 89 3.42 -6.84 -11.45
N ARG A 90 4.60 -7.10 -10.86
CA ARG A 90 5.48 -8.21 -11.28
C ARG A 90 4.77 -9.56 -11.22
N VAL A 91 4.11 -9.85 -10.09
CA VAL A 91 3.36 -11.10 -9.91
C VAL A 91 2.23 -11.23 -10.94
N ALA A 92 1.48 -10.15 -11.20
CA ALA A 92 0.43 -10.16 -12.22
C ALA A 92 0.98 -10.45 -13.62
N CYS A 93 2.13 -9.88 -13.98
CA CYS A 93 2.80 -10.14 -15.25
C CYS A 93 3.23 -11.62 -15.38
N GLU A 94 3.83 -12.17 -14.32
CA GLU A 94 4.23 -13.59 -14.27
C GLU A 94 3.03 -14.54 -14.41
N GLN A 95 1.92 -14.22 -13.74
CA GLN A 95 0.69 -15.00 -13.83
C GLN A 95 0.11 -15.00 -15.24
N ILE A 96 0.11 -13.86 -15.93
CA ILE A 96 -0.36 -13.76 -17.32
C ILE A 96 0.53 -14.60 -18.25
N ALA A 97 1.85 -14.50 -18.09
CA ALA A 97 2.79 -15.29 -18.87
C ALA A 97 2.55 -16.79 -18.67
N ARG A 98 2.36 -17.22 -17.41
CA ARG A 98 2.04 -18.60 -17.07
C ARG A 98 0.70 -19.04 -17.64
N GLN A 99 -0.33 -18.20 -17.55
CA GLN A 99 -1.65 -18.52 -18.09
C GLN A 99 -1.62 -18.68 -19.61
N LYS A 100 -0.86 -17.84 -20.32
CA LYS A 100 -0.63 -18.01 -21.77
C LYS A 100 0.02 -19.36 -22.07
N GLN A 101 1.04 -19.75 -21.32
CA GLN A 101 1.71 -21.04 -21.51
C GLN A 101 0.78 -22.22 -21.25
N ILE A 102 -0.07 -22.14 -20.21
CA ILE A 102 -1.07 -23.17 -19.92
C ILE A 102 -2.09 -23.26 -21.07
N ASN A 103 -2.60 -22.13 -21.55
CA ASN A 103 -3.57 -22.10 -22.64
C ASN A 103 -2.99 -22.72 -23.92
N LEU A 104 -1.75 -22.39 -24.28
CA LEU A 104 -1.06 -22.98 -25.44
C LEU A 104 -0.90 -24.49 -25.30
N ARG A 105 -0.53 -24.98 -24.10
CA ARG A 105 -0.43 -26.42 -23.82
C ARG A 105 -1.78 -27.11 -23.95
N SER A 106 -2.84 -26.54 -23.39
CA SER A 106 -4.17 -27.13 -23.47
C SER A 106 -4.74 -27.15 -24.89
N GLN A 107 -4.39 -26.17 -25.73
CA GLN A 107 -4.83 -26.15 -27.13
C GLN A 107 -4.15 -27.25 -27.96
N GLY A 108 -2.85 -27.49 -27.76
CA GLY A 108 -2.16 -28.62 -28.41
C GLY A 108 -2.69 -29.99 -27.98
N THR A 109 -3.12 -30.13 -26.71
CA THR A 109 -3.75 -31.37 -26.24
C THR A 109 -5.14 -31.59 -26.84
N ILE A 110 -5.89 -30.54 -27.16
CA ILE A 110 -7.20 -30.65 -27.82
C ILE A 110 -7.04 -31.01 -29.29
N GLU A 111 -6.03 -30.47 -29.98
CA GLU A 111 -5.74 -30.83 -31.39
C GLU A 111 -5.23 -32.29 -31.55
N GLU A 112 -4.54 -32.86 -30.57
CA GLU A 112 -4.11 -34.28 -30.59
C GLU A 112 -5.24 -35.28 -30.26
N LEU A 113 -6.38 -34.80 -29.74
CA LEU A 113 -7.53 -35.62 -29.33
C LEU A 113 -8.72 -35.57 -30.30
N VAL A 114 -8.61 -34.83 -31.41
CA VAL A 114 -9.62 -34.72 -32.49
C VAL A 114 -9.10 -35.41 -33.75
#